data_AF-A0A2G9YAP0-F1
#
_entry.id   AF-A0A2G9YAP0-F1
#
_cell.length_a   1.000
_cell.length_b   1.000
_cell.length_c   1.000
_cell.angle_alpha   90.00
_cell.angle_beta   90.00
_cell.angle_gamma   90.00
#
_symmetry.space_group_name_H-M   'P 1'
#
loop_
_entity.id
_entity.type
_entity.pdbx_description
1 polymer ?
#
loop_
_entity_poly.entity_id
_entity_poly.type
_entity_poly.pdbx_seq_one_letter_code
_entity_poly.pdbx_strand_id
1 'polypeptide(L)'
;MFPEELPKRLIKMFSFIGDTVLDPFLGSGTTSLVAKNLHRNSIGYEVNNDYLSVIQEKLGLKQKGIFHQDTKVEIIKQAKPVVDFKEESKKLPYIFKDPIKFDKKVDPRKLKFGSKIEIDDMAKTPDYREHQYPFGVQI
;
A
#
# COMPACT_ATOMS: atom_id res chain seq x y z
N MET A 1 2.74 -4.70 -1.03
CA MET A 1 2.41 -5.16 -2.39
C MET A 1 1.69 -6.50 -2.27
N PHE A 2 0.57 -6.71 -2.98
CA PHE A 2 -0.20 -7.96 -2.92
C PHE A 2 0.07 -8.84 -4.17
N PRO A 3 -0.14 -10.17 -4.09
CA PRO A 3 0.11 -11.09 -5.21
C PRO A 3 -0.90 -10.94 -6.34
N GLU A 4 -0.46 -11.11 -7.59
CA GLU A 4 -1.30 -10.93 -8.79
C GLU A 4 -2.47 -11.89 -8.88
N GLU A 5 -2.38 -13.05 -8.25
CA GLU A 5 -3.46 -14.05 -8.22
C GLU A 5 -4.72 -13.53 -7.51
N LEU A 6 -4.57 -12.63 -6.54
CA LEU A 6 -5.69 -12.06 -5.80
C LEU A 6 -6.64 -11.23 -6.70
N PRO A 7 -6.21 -10.15 -7.37
CA PRO A 7 -7.08 -9.42 -8.29
C PRO A 7 -7.48 -10.26 -9.49
N LYS A 8 -6.64 -11.22 -9.94
CA LYS A 8 -6.95 -12.08 -11.10
C LYS A 8 -8.23 -12.88 -10.86
N ARG A 9 -8.38 -13.47 -9.67
CA ARG A 9 -9.59 -14.20 -9.28
C ARG A 9 -10.80 -13.28 -9.27
N LEU A 10 -10.71 -12.13 -8.61
CA LEU A 10 -11.81 -11.17 -8.49
C LEU A 10 -12.26 -10.64 -9.86
N ILE A 11 -11.32 -10.21 -10.70
CA ILE A 11 -11.62 -9.69 -12.03
C ILE A 11 -12.28 -10.77 -12.90
N LYS A 12 -11.80 -12.01 -12.87
CA LYS A 12 -12.42 -13.10 -13.65
C LYS A 12 -13.82 -13.47 -13.17
N MET A 13 -14.10 -13.34 -11.86
CA MET A 13 -15.40 -13.68 -11.28
C MET A 13 -16.45 -12.59 -11.49
N PHE A 14 -16.06 -11.33 -11.48
CA PHE A 14 -16.97 -10.19 -11.41
C PHE A 14 -16.92 -9.24 -12.62
N SER A 15 -16.24 -9.63 -13.70
CA SER A 15 -16.18 -8.81 -14.92
C SER A 15 -16.04 -9.66 -16.19
N PHE A 16 -16.53 -9.13 -17.30
CA PHE A 16 -16.33 -9.66 -18.64
C PHE A 16 -15.17 -8.97 -19.35
N ILE A 17 -14.75 -9.53 -20.48
CA ILE A 17 -13.74 -8.90 -21.35
C ILE A 17 -14.27 -7.53 -21.80
N GLY A 18 -13.44 -6.50 -21.72
CA GLY A 18 -13.82 -5.12 -22.06
C GLY A 18 -14.41 -4.30 -20.91
N ASP A 19 -14.81 -4.93 -19.80
CA ASP A 19 -15.29 -4.19 -18.62
C ASP A 19 -14.17 -3.34 -17.99
N THR A 20 -14.58 -2.35 -17.18
CA THR A 20 -13.67 -1.43 -16.49
C THR A 20 -13.58 -1.75 -15.01
N VAL A 21 -12.36 -1.99 -14.52
CA VAL A 21 -12.07 -2.24 -13.11
C VAL A 21 -11.59 -0.95 -12.44
N LEU A 22 -12.22 -0.55 -11.34
CA LEU A 22 -11.81 0.60 -10.54
C LEU A 22 -11.01 0.17 -9.32
N ASP A 23 -9.83 0.77 -9.13
CA ASP A 23 -9.01 0.62 -7.92
C ASP A 23 -8.71 1.99 -7.28
N PRO A 24 -9.41 2.39 -6.21
CA PRO A 24 -9.17 3.68 -5.57
C PRO A 24 -7.87 3.75 -4.77
N PHE A 25 -7.15 2.63 -4.60
CA PHE A 25 -5.89 2.53 -3.87
C PHE A 25 -4.87 1.75 -4.69
N LEU A 26 -4.55 2.29 -5.87
CA LEU A 26 -3.83 1.61 -6.92
C LEU A 26 -2.44 1.09 -6.46
N GLY A 27 -1.77 1.81 -5.56
CA GLY A 27 -0.48 1.42 -5.00
C GLY A 27 0.55 1.19 -6.10
N SER A 28 1.11 -0.03 -6.17
CA SER A 28 2.08 -0.39 -7.21
C SER A 28 1.48 -0.65 -8.60
N GLY A 29 0.17 -0.54 -8.79
CA GLY A 29 -0.49 -0.76 -10.08
C GLY A 29 -0.78 -2.22 -10.42
N THR A 30 -0.79 -3.12 -9.43
CA THR A 30 -0.99 -4.56 -9.67
C THR A 30 -2.38 -4.85 -10.25
N THR A 31 -3.43 -4.17 -9.78
CA THR A 31 -4.79 -4.34 -10.31
C THR A 31 -4.86 -3.97 -11.80
N SER A 32 -4.28 -2.85 -12.21
CA SER A 32 -4.26 -2.40 -13.61
C SER A 32 -3.46 -3.34 -14.51
N LEU A 33 -2.32 -3.87 -14.05
CA LEU A 33 -1.57 -4.86 -14.80
C LEU A 33 -2.40 -6.12 -15.05
N VAL A 34 -3.04 -6.64 -14.01
CA VAL A 34 -3.84 -7.87 -14.12
C VAL A 34 -5.09 -7.64 -14.97
N ALA A 35 -5.76 -6.49 -14.82
CA ALA A 35 -6.88 -6.12 -15.68
C ALA A 35 -6.47 -6.07 -17.15
N LYS A 36 -5.33 -5.41 -17.46
CA LYS A 36 -4.76 -5.36 -18.82
C LYS A 36 -4.49 -6.76 -19.37
N ASN A 37 -3.83 -7.63 -18.59
CA ASN A 37 -3.51 -9.00 -19.00
C ASN A 37 -4.75 -9.87 -19.20
N LEU A 38 -5.86 -9.53 -18.55
CA LEU A 38 -7.16 -10.18 -18.72
C LEU A 38 -8.03 -9.48 -19.78
N HIS A 39 -7.52 -8.50 -20.54
CA HIS A 39 -8.29 -7.75 -21.54
C HIS A 39 -9.49 -7.00 -20.94
N ARG A 40 -9.30 -6.39 -19.77
CA ARG A 40 -10.21 -5.43 -19.13
C ARG A 40 -9.57 -4.05 -19.14
N ASN A 41 -10.41 -3.02 -19.17
CA ASN A 41 -9.99 -1.66 -18.89
C ASN A 41 -9.77 -1.48 -17.37
N SER A 42 -8.99 -0.48 -16.98
CA SER A 42 -8.83 -0.17 -15.56
C SER A 42 -8.67 1.32 -15.33
N ILE A 43 -9.20 1.80 -14.20
CA ILE A 43 -9.01 3.15 -13.68
C ILE A 43 -8.48 2.98 -12.27
N GLY A 44 -7.46 3.75 -11.91
CA GLY A 44 -6.92 3.71 -10.55
C GLY A 44 -6.49 5.06 -10.04
N TYR A 45 -6.64 5.25 -8.73
CA TYR A 45 -6.19 6.45 -8.03
C TYR A 45 -5.01 6.12 -7.13
N GLU A 46 -4.00 6.99 -7.16
CA GLU A 46 -2.86 6.93 -6.25
C GLU A 46 -2.47 8.36 -5.86
N VAL A 47 -2.34 8.59 -4.56
CA VAL A 47 -2.03 9.92 -4.00
C VAL A 47 -0.53 10.15 -3.88
N ASN A 48 0.24 9.07 -3.71
CA ASN A 48 1.68 9.13 -3.60
C ASN A 48 2.35 9.06 -4.98
N ASN A 49 2.91 10.19 -5.41
CA ASN A 49 3.60 10.32 -6.69
C ASN A 49 4.81 9.38 -6.85
N ASP A 50 5.41 8.88 -5.77
CA ASP A 50 6.58 7.99 -5.84
C ASP A 50 6.25 6.67 -6.56
N TYR A 51 4.99 6.22 -6.46
CA TYR A 51 4.51 5.01 -7.14
C TYR A 51 4.34 5.18 -8.66
N LEU A 52 4.30 6.42 -9.16
CA LEU A 52 4.08 6.68 -10.58
C LEU A 52 5.12 5.98 -11.46
N SER A 53 6.40 6.04 -11.06
CA SER A 53 7.50 5.41 -11.79
C SER A 53 7.36 3.88 -11.85
N VAL A 54 6.97 3.27 -10.72
CA VAL A 54 6.74 1.83 -10.56
C VAL A 54 5.55 1.37 -11.39
N ILE A 55 4.44 2.13 -11.37
CA ILE A 55 3.24 1.83 -12.18
C ILE A 55 3.59 1.85 -13.66
N GLN A 56 4.32 2.88 -14.13
CA GLN A 56 4.69 3.01 -15.53
C GLN A 56 5.58 1.85 -16.01
N GLU A 57 6.54 1.43 -15.18
CA GLU A 57 7.39 0.29 -15.46
C GLU A 57 6.57 -1.00 -15.52
N LYS A 58 5.73 -1.24 -14.51
CA LYS A 58 4.90 -2.45 -14.42
C LYS A 58 3.90 -2.56 -15.59
N LEU A 59 3.34 -1.45 -16.07
CA LEU A 59 2.46 -1.44 -17.24
C LEU A 59 3.22 -1.57 -18.58
N GLY A 60 4.55 -1.58 -18.56
CA GLY A 60 5.38 -1.72 -19.74
C GLY A 60 5.44 -0.46 -20.60
N LEU A 61 5.18 0.73 -20.04
CA LEU A 61 5.15 1.98 -20.81
C LEU A 61 6.53 2.44 -21.29
N LYS A 62 7.59 1.97 -20.64
CA LYS A 62 8.98 2.35 -20.96
C LYS A 62 9.63 1.44 -22.01
N GLN A 63 9.10 0.24 -22.24
CA GLN A 63 9.69 -0.74 -23.16
C GLN A 63 8.77 -0.84 -24.37
N LYS A 64 9.25 -0.49 -25.57
CA LYS A 64 8.56 -0.74 -26.84
C LYS A 64 9.03 -2.07 -27.42
N GLY A 65 8.59 -3.17 -26.84
CA GLY A 65 8.61 -4.50 -27.43
C GLY A 65 7.86 -4.59 -28.76
N ILE A 66 8.31 -5.53 -29.58
CA ILE A 66 7.89 -5.74 -30.99
C ILE A 66 6.43 -6.24 -31.10
N PHE A 67 5.88 -6.82 -30.03
CA PHE A 67 4.55 -7.46 -30.00
C PHE A 67 3.51 -6.68 -29.17
N HIS A 68 3.66 -5.37 -29.03
CA HIS A 68 2.75 -4.63 -28.15
C HIS A 68 1.32 -4.54 -28.68
N GLN A 69 0.39 -5.00 -27.85
CA GLN A 69 -1.01 -4.58 -27.90
C GLN A 69 -1.06 -3.08 -27.62
N ASP A 70 -1.74 -2.32 -28.47
CA ASP A 70 -1.95 -0.88 -28.35
C ASP A 70 -2.76 -0.56 -27.09
N THR A 71 -2.09 -0.50 -25.95
CA THR A 71 -2.70 -0.10 -24.68
C THR A 71 -2.53 1.40 -24.52
N LYS A 72 -3.63 2.13 -24.69
CA LYS A 72 -3.67 3.55 -24.38
C LYS A 72 -3.66 3.73 -22.86
N VAL A 73 -2.67 4.44 -22.34
CA VAL A 73 -2.62 4.82 -20.92
C VAL A 73 -2.61 6.33 -20.80
N GLU A 74 -3.53 6.84 -19.99
CA GLU A 74 -3.65 8.26 -19.68
C GLU A 74 -3.34 8.46 -18.19
N ILE A 75 -2.52 9.47 -17.88
CA ILE A 75 -2.14 9.80 -16.51
C ILE A 75 -2.63 11.22 -16.25
N ILE A 76 -3.64 11.33 -15.38
CA ILE A 76 -4.27 12.61 -15.03
C ILE A 76 -3.83 12.98 -13.62
N LYS A 77 -3.26 14.18 -13.46
CA LYS A 77 -2.93 14.73 -12.15
C LYS A 77 -4.03 15.69 -11.71
N GLN A 78 -4.63 15.42 -10.56
CA GLN A 78 -5.58 16.36 -9.97
C GLN A 78 -4.82 17.60 -9.44
N ALA A 79 -5.30 18.79 -9.79
CA ALA A 79 -4.84 20.01 -9.14
C ALA A 79 -5.19 19.96 -7.64
N LYS A 80 -4.36 20.58 -6.79
CA LYS A 80 -4.68 20.64 -5.36
C LYS A 80 -6.06 21.26 -5.17
N PRO A 81 -6.98 20.60 -4.44
CA PRO A 81 -8.26 21.21 -4.15
C PRO A 81 -8.02 22.49 -3.36
N VAL A 82 -8.72 23.56 -3.74
CA VAL A 82 -8.67 24.87 -3.06
C VAL A 82 -9.35 24.80 -1.68
N VAL A 83 -10.10 23.72 -1.41
CA VAL A 83 -10.93 23.56 -0.22
C VAL A 83 -10.09 23.02 0.94
N ASP A 84 -10.10 23.75 2.06
CA ASP A 84 -9.63 23.22 3.34
C ASP A 84 -10.73 22.36 3.96
N PHE A 85 -10.60 21.04 3.81
CA PHE A 85 -11.55 20.07 4.36
C PHE A 85 -11.74 20.18 5.87
N LYS A 86 -10.74 20.69 6.60
CA LYS A 86 -10.82 20.86 8.06
C LYS A 86 -11.79 21.97 8.44
N GLU A 87 -11.76 23.07 7.70
CA GLU A 87 -12.70 24.18 7.89
C GLU A 87 -14.10 23.80 7.38
N GLU A 88 -14.19 23.10 6.26
CA GLU A 88 -15.47 22.67 5.70
C GLU A 88 -16.20 21.67 6.62
N SER A 89 -15.45 20.76 7.27
CA SER A 89 -15.99 19.80 8.23
C SER A 89 -16.66 20.49 9.43
N LYS A 90 -16.18 21.68 9.84
CA LYS A 90 -16.78 22.43 10.96
C LYS A 90 -18.13 23.07 10.59
N LYS A 91 -18.41 23.25 9.30
CA LYS A 91 -19.68 23.82 8.82
C LYS A 91 -20.80 22.78 8.79
N LEU A 92 -20.46 21.49 8.89
CA LEU A 92 -21.45 20.43 8.81
C LEU A 92 -22.37 20.44 10.04
N PRO A 93 -23.70 20.25 9.87
CA PRO A 93 -24.65 20.33 10.97
C PRO A 93 -24.50 19.18 11.99
N TYR A 94 -23.89 18.07 11.57
CA TYR A 94 -23.67 16.89 12.40
C TYR A 94 -22.18 16.66 12.62
N ILE A 95 -21.66 17.20 13.71
CA ILE A 95 -20.30 16.95 14.18
C ILE A 95 -20.40 16.00 15.37
N PHE A 96 -20.08 14.72 15.15
CA PHE A 96 -19.97 13.76 16.23
C PHE A 96 -18.83 14.18 17.16
N LYS A 97 -19.15 14.47 18.42
CA LYS A 97 -18.19 14.68 19.49
C LYS A 97 -18.24 13.44 20.37
N ASP A 98 -17.18 12.65 20.35
CA ASP A 98 -17.08 11.49 21.22
C ASP A 98 -17.13 11.96 22.70
N PRO A 99 -18.14 11.56 23.48
CA PRO A 99 -18.20 11.90 24.90
C PRO A 99 -17.12 11.16 25.70
N ILE A 100 -16.62 10.03 25.19
CA ILE A 100 -15.59 9.22 25.83
C ILE A 100 -14.24 9.75 25.38
N LYS A 101 -13.62 10.55 26.22
CA LYS A 101 -12.19 10.85 26.07
C LYS A 101 -11.45 9.54 26.34
N PHE A 102 -10.81 8.96 25.33
CA PHE A 102 -9.88 7.86 25.52
C PHE A 102 -8.79 8.31 26.49
N ASP A 103 -8.90 7.88 27.75
CA ASP A 103 -7.93 8.21 28.76
C ASP A 103 -6.68 7.34 28.54
N LYS A 104 -5.66 8.03 28.03
CA LYS A 104 -4.25 7.64 27.95
C LYS A 104 -3.93 6.47 27.01
N LYS A 105 -3.09 6.81 26.01
CA LYS A 105 -2.21 5.88 25.30
C LYS A 105 -1.45 5.03 26.33
N VAL A 106 -1.92 3.83 26.59
CA VAL A 106 -1.14 2.83 27.30
C VAL A 106 -0.09 2.36 26.31
N ASP A 107 1.17 2.66 26.56
CA ASP A 107 2.29 2.16 25.76
C ASP A 107 2.39 0.64 25.98
N PRO A 108 2.14 -0.20 24.95
CA PRO A 108 2.16 -1.65 25.10
C PRO A 108 3.51 -2.17 25.59
N ARG A 109 4.61 -1.42 25.37
CA ARG A 109 5.96 -1.76 25.82
C ARG A 109 6.16 -1.58 27.33
N LYS A 110 5.30 -0.80 27.98
CA LYS A 110 5.30 -0.61 29.44
C LYS A 110 4.43 -1.64 30.15
N LEU A 111 3.60 -2.38 29.43
CA LEU A 111 2.78 -3.44 29.97
C LEU A 111 3.59 -4.73 30.01
N LYS A 112 4.16 -5.05 31.18
CA LYS A 112 4.75 -6.37 31.44
C LYS A 112 3.66 -7.33 31.89
N PHE A 113 3.29 -8.28 31.03
CA PHE A 113 2.44 -9.38 31.42
C PHE A 113 3.34 -10.54 31.87
N GLY A 114 3.32 -10.81 33.18
CA GLY A 114 4.25 -11.72 33.85
C GLY A 114 4.24 -13.12 33.28
N SER A 115 5.21 -13.38 32.39
CA SER A 115 5.74 -14.72 32.14
C SER A 115 6.99 -14.85 33.00
N LYS A 116 7.13 -15.92 33.79
CA LYS A 116 8.31 -16.21 34.63
C LYS A 116 9.67 -16.13 33.90
N ILE A 117 9.65 -16.11 32.57
CA ILE A 117 10.80 -16.11 31.67
C ILE A 117 11.50 -14.73 31.64
N GLU A 118 10.79 -13.61 31.79
CA GLU A 118 11.40 -12.27 31.67
C GLU A 118 12.38 -11.91 32.80
N ILE A 119 12.30 -12.57 33.96
CA ILE A 119 13.14 -12.24 35.13
C ILE A 119 14.58 -12.78 34.93
N ASP A 120 14.75 -13.85 34.14
CA ASP A 120 16.05 -14.52 33.98
C ASP A 120 16.93 -13.85 32.89
N ASP A 121 16.31 -13.23 31.88
CA ASP A 121 17.05 -12.60 30.77
C ASP A 121 17.66 -11.22 31.10
N MET A 122 17.11 -10.50 32.09
CA MET A 122 17.70 -9.21 32.51
C MET A 122 19.02 -9.37 33.30
N ALA A 123 19.36 -10.58 33.75
CA ALA A 123 20.60 -10.84 34.47
C ALA A 123 21.80 -11.18 33.55
N LYS A 124 21.60 -11.30 32.22
CA LYS A 124 22.59 -11.97 31.34
C LYS A 124 22.89 -11.36 29.97
N THR A 125 22.57 -10.10 29.69
CA THR A 125 23.03 -9.48 28.43
C THR A 125 24.14 -8.46 28.69
N PRO A 126 25.43 -8.80 28.45
CA PRO A 126 26.44 -7.79 28.21
C PRO A 126 26.21 -7.14 26.84
N ASP A 127 26.53 -5.85 26.78
CA ASP A 127 26.43 -4.98 25.60
C ASP A 127 27.37 -5.46 24.49
N TYR A 128 26.82 -5.94 23.38
CA TYR A 128 27.60 -6.28 22.18
C TYR A 128 27.34 -5.22 21.10
N ARG A 129 27.99 -4.07 21.27
CA ARG A 129 28.37 -3.22 20.14
C ARG A 129 29.84 -3.49 19.80
N GLU A 130 30.07 -3.58 18.51
CA GLU A 130 31.35 -3.80 17.82
C GLU A 130 31.86 -5.25 17.83
N HIS A 131 31.86 -5.91 16.66
CA HIS A 131 33.09 -6.19 15.89
C HIS A 131 32.79 -7.11 14.68
N GLN A 132 33.04 -6.55 13.49
CA GLN A 132 33.44 -7.13 12.20
C GLN A 132 32.92 -8.52 11.73
N TYR A 133 32.23 -8.52 10.58
CA TYR A 133 32.13 -9.68 9.70
C TYR A 133 33.42 -9.85 8.89
N PRO A 134 33.95 -11.09 8.81
CA PRO A 134 34.39 -11.55 7.50
C PRO A 134 34.09 -13.04 7.23
N PHE A 135 33.77 -13.35 5.97
CA PHE A 135 33.65 -14.69 5.34
C PHE A 135 32.53 -15.61 5.88
N GLY A 136 31.57 -16.11 5.11
CA GLY A 136 31.61 -16.65 3.75
C GLY A 136 31.67 -18.18 3.83
N VAL A 137 30.54 -18.89 3.73
CA VAL A 137 30.51 -20.33 3.34
C VAL A 137 29.21 -20.63 2.60
N GLN A 138 29.40 -21.44 1.57
CA GLN A 138 28.60 -21.93 0.48
C GLN A 138 28.02 -23.30 0.84
N ILE A 139 26.71 -23.51 0.69
CA ILE A 139 26.04 -24.71 0.17
C ILE A 139 24.73 -24.24 -0.50
#